data_AF-A0A9Y2D9T6-F1
#
_entry.id   AF-A0A9Y2D9T6-F1
#
_cell.length_a   1.000
_cell.length_b   1.000
_cell.length_c   1.000
_cell.angle_alpha   90.00
_cell.angle_beta   90.00
_cell.angle_gamma   90.00
#
_symmetry.space_group_name_H-M   'P 1'
#
loop_
_entity.id
_entity.type
_entity.pdbx_description
1 polymer ?
#
loop_
_entity_poly.entity_id
_entity_poly.type
_entity_poly.pdbx_seq_one_letter_code
_entity_poly.pdbx_strand_id
1 'polypeptide(L)'
;MPDDLELTEEPTEFEVLPENWPALEIFLDCSTQWKHAPMGGPTGLDYPALKMVMEFHAVAPTEFRERFGQVRLLERGALNEMAGVKRDTSARDRAANERRNAQRHQIDESLGKLERLVYHTDEFQA
;
A
#
# COMPACT_ATOMS: atom_id res chain seq x y z
N MET A 1 -15.90 39.63 0.53
CA MET A 1 -15.70 38.22 0.16
C MET A 1 -14.81 37.64 1.24
N PRO A 2 -15.18 36.56 1.94
CA PRO A 2 -14.21 35.85 2.77
C PRO A 2 -13.13 35.28 1.86
N ASP A 3 -11.86 35.57 2.17
CA ASP A 3 -10.65 35.07 1.49
C ASP A 3 -10.31 33.63 1.94
N ASP A 4 -11.31 32.89 2.43
CA ASP A 4 -11.10 31.77 3.34
C ASP A 4 -11.21 30.40 2.64
N LEU A 5 -11.18 30.37 1.30
CA LEU A 5 -11.07 29.11 0.56
C LEU A 5 -9.59 28.80 0.33
N GLU A 6 -8.90 28.37 1.39
CA GLU A 6 -7.63 27.64 1.25
C GLU A 6 -7.91 26.41 0.36
N LEU A 7 -7.54 26.53 -0.92
CA LEU A 7 -7.35 25.37 -1.78
C LEU A 7 -6.18 24.61 -1.18
N THR A 8 -6.46 23.65 -0.29
CA THR A 8 -5.44 22.74 0.22
C THR A 8 -4.90 22.00 -1.00
N GLU A 9 -3.69 22.35 -1.45
CA GLU A 9 -3.03 21.62 -2.53
C GLU A 9 -2.95 20.15 -2.10
N GLU A 10 -3.44 19.25 -2.95
CA GLU A 10 -3.30 17.83 -2.70
C GLU A 10 -1.79 17.52 -2.57
N PRO A 11 -1.38 16.75 -1.55
CA PRO A 11 0.04 16.49 -1.32
C PRO A 11 0.68 15.87 -2.56
N THR A 12 1.80 16.45 -3.00
CA THR A 12 2.54 16.01 -4.19
C THR A 12 3.40 14.77 -3.93
N GLU A 13 3.58 14.41 -2.67
CA GLU A 13 4.40 13.28 -2.23
C GLU A 13 3.64 12.43 -1.20
N PHE A 14 3.84 11.12 -1.26
CA PHE A 14 3.20 10.16 -0.36
C PHE A 14 4.24 9.21 0.23
N GLU A 15 4.17 9.00 1.54
CA GLU A 15 4.99 8.01 2.20
C GLU A 15 4.50 6.59 1.86
N VAL A 16 5.45 5.73 1.51
CA VAL A 16 5.20 4.32 1.19
C VAL A 16 5.81 3.49 2.30
N LEU A 17 4.99 2.66 2.96
CA LEU A 17 5.48 1.75 3.98
C LEU A 17 6.54 0.80 3.39
N PRO A 18 7.65 0.50 4.10
CA PRO A 18 8.75 -0.31 3.57
C PRO A 18 8.32 -1.66 2.97
N GLU A 19 7.34 -2.33 3.58
CA GLU A 19 6.82 -3.62 3.09
C GLU A 19 6.16 -3.54 1.70
N ASN A 20 5.63 -2.36 1.34
CA ASN A 20 4.96 -2.10 0.08
C ASN A 20 5.91 -1.63 -1.02
N TRP A 21 7.12 -1.18 -0.66
CA TRP A 21 8.08 -0.62 -1.60
C TRP A 21 8.38 -1.54 -2.79
N PRO A 22 8.68 -2.84 -2.60
CA PRO A 22 9.01 -3.69 -3.75
C PRO A 22 7.81 -3.92 -4.67
N ALA A 23 6.58 -3.90 -4.15
CA ALA A 23 5.39 -3.98 -5.00
C ALA A 23 5.18 -2.70 -5.81
N LEU A 24 5.51 -1.55 -5.24
CA LEU A 24 5.45 -0.27 -5.94
C LEU A 24 6.48 -0.22 -7.09
N GLU A 25 7.72 -0.62 -6.86
CA GLU A 25 8.75 -0.66 -7.89
C GLU A 25 8.34 -1.56 -9.07
N ILE A 26 7.90 -2.78 -8.79
CA ILE A 26 7.39 -3.71 -9.82
C ILE A 26 6.21 -3.09 -10.59
N PHE A 27 5.30 -2.43 -9.89
CA PHE A 27 4.15 -1.77 -10.52
C PHE A 27 4.58 -0.61 -11.43
N LEU A 28 5.52 0.23 -10.99
CA LEU A 28 6.03 1.36 -11.76
C LEU A 28 6.79 0.89 -13.01
N ASP A 29 7.54 -0.20 -12.93
CA ASP A 29 8.20 -0.81 -14.09
C ASP A 29 7.19 -1.42 -15.08
N CYS A 30 5.98 -1.75 -14.63
CA CYS A 30 4.87 -2.16 -15.49
C CYS A 30 4.06 -0.98 -16.07
N SER A 31 4.44 0.28 -15.83
CA SER A 31 3.66 1.49 -16.18
C SER A 31 3.22 1.59 -17.64
N THR A 32 3.92 0.92 -18.56
CA THR A 32 3.63 0.90 -19.99
C THR A 32 2.85 -0.33 -20.45
N GLN A 33 2.65 -1.33 -19.58
CA GLN A 33 2.14 -2.66 -19.93
C GLN A 33 0.65 -2.82 -19.63
N TRP A 34 -0.17 -1.92 -20.18
CA TRP A 34 -1.63 -1.95 -20.01
C TRP A 34 -2.34 -2.68 -21.15
N LYS A 35 -3.25 -3.58 -20.79
CA LYS A 35 -4.25 -4.12 -21.69
C LYS A 35 -5.37 -3.11 -21.87
N HIS A 36 -5.75 -2.85 -23.12
CA HIS A 36 -6.78 -1.87 -23.46
C HIS A 36 -8.07 -2.55 -23.94
N ALA A 37 -9.22 -1.96 -23.60
CA ALA A 37 -10.50 -2.41 -24.15
C ALA A 37 -10.61 -2.03 -25.64
N PRO A 38 -11.43 -2.75 -26.43
CA PRO A 38 -11.64 -2.42 -27.84
C PRO A 38 -12.15 -0.99 -28.08
N MET A 39 -12.89 -0.42 -27.12
CA MET A 39 -13.43 0.94 -27.19
C MET A 39 -12.55 1.98 -26.46
N GLY A 40 -11.32 1.62 -26.09
CA GLY A 40 -10.34 2.50 -25.44
C GLY A 40 -10.26 2.32 -23.92
N GLY A 41 -9.19 2.87 -23.33
CA GLY A 41 -8.93 2.85 -21.89
C GLY A 41 -8.29 1.54 -21.38
N PRO A 42 -7.48 1.61 -20.31
CA PRO A 42 -6.86 0.44 -19.70
C PRO A 42 -7.89 -0.39 -18.93
N THR A 43 -7.74 -1.70 -18.99
CA THR A 43 -8.58 -2.70 -18.28
C THR A 43 -7.82 -3.47 -17.22
N GLY A 44 -6.50 -3.46 -17.30
CA GLY A 44 -5.59 -4.13 -16.37
C GLY A 44 -4.19 -4.21 -16.97
N LEU A 45 -3.23 -4.62 -16.16
CA LEU A 45 -1.87 -4.95 -16.58
C LEU A 45 -1.86 -6.25 -17.38
N ASP A 46 -0.88 -6.35 -18.29
CA ASP A 46 -0.57 -7.61 -18.93
C ASP A 46 0.15 -8.54 -17.94
N TYR A 47 -0.55 -9.54 -17.40
CA TYR A 47 -0.02 -10.43 -16.38
C TYR A 47 1.21 -11.26 -16.82
N PRO A 48 1.28 -11.76 -18.07
CA PRO A 48 2.53 -12.24 -18.64
C PRO A 48 3.70 -11.25 -18.51
N ALA A 49 3.50 -9.97 -18.86
CA ALA A 49 4.55 -8.94 -18.72
C ALA A 49 4.89 -8.69 -17.24
N LEU A 50 3.88 -8.59 -16.37
CA LEU A 50 4.08 -8.47 -14.92
C LEU A 50 4.89 -9.64 -14.36
N LYS A 51 4.59 -10.88 -14.79
CA LYS A 51 5.35 -12.06 -14.38
C LYS A 51 6.83 -11.92 -14.77
N MET A 52 7.12 -11.46 -15.99
CA MET A 52 8.50 -11.21 -16.43
C MET A 52 9.19 -10.11 -15.62
N VAL A 53 8.50 -9.01 -15.32
CA VAL A 53 9.05 -7.94 -14.47
C VAL A 53 9.34 -8.45 -13.06
N MET A 54 8.45 -9.24 -12.46
CA MET A 54 8.69 -9.86 -11.16
C MET A 54 9.92 -10.79 -11.16
N GLU A 55 10.18 -11.48 -12.27
CA GLU A 55 11.40 -12.27 -12.45
C GLU A 55 12.66 -11.38 -12.54
N PHE A 56 12.60 -10.24 -13.24
CA PHE A 56 13.71 -9.28 -13.28
C PHE A 56 14.00 -8.65 -11.91
N HIS A 57 12.98 -8.48 -11.08
CA HIS A 57 13.10 -8.07 -9.67
C HIS A 57 13.56 -9.21 -8.74
N ALA A 58 13.87 -10.39 -9.28
CA ALA A 58 14.32 -11.57 -8.53
C ALA A 58 13.37 -11.96 -7.37
N VAL A 59 12.06 -11.74 -7.54
CA VAL A 59 11.04 -12.13 -6.55
C VAL A 59 11.09 -13.64 -6.34
N ALA A 60 11.26 -14.07 -5.08
CA ALA A 60 11.34 -15.48 -4.77
C ALA A 60 10.04 -16.22 -5.17
N PRO A 61 10.11 -17.47 -5.67
CA PRO A 61 8.92 -18.23 -6.05
C PRO A 61 7.88 -18.37 -4.92
N THR A 62 8.34 -18.42 -3.67
CA THR A 62 7.48 -18.48 -2.47
C THR A 62 6.71 -17.19 -2.22
N GLU A 63 7.27 -16.05 -2.63
CA GLU A 63 6.70 -14.70 -2.42
C GLU A 63 5.89 -14.23 -3.63
N PHE A 64 6.01 -14.92 -4.76
CA PHE A 64 5.40 -14.54 -6.03
C PHE A 64 3.90 -14.27 -5.90
N ARG A 65 3.18 -15.14 -5.18
CA ARG A 65 1.74 -15.00 -4.98
C ARG A 65 1.38 -13.75 -4.18
N GLU A 66 2.15 -13.49 -3.12
CA GLU A 66 1.94 -12.32 -2.27
C GLU A 66 2.23 -11.03 -3.04
N ARG A 67 3.39 -10.97 -3.70
CA ARG A 67 3.84 -9.80 -4.44
C ARG A 67 2.90 -9.48 -5.61
N PHE A 68 2.44 -10.50 -6.34
CA PHE A 68 1.40 -10.35 -7.36
C PHE A 68 0.09 -9.80 -6.77
N GLY A 69 -0.30 -10.26 -5.58
CA GLY A 69 -1.45 -9.73 -4.86
C GLY A 69 -1.33 -8.24 -4.55
N GLN A 70 -0.17 -7.80 -4.06
CA GLN A 70 0.10 -6.39 -3.75
C GLN A 70 0.09 -5.51 -5.01
N VAL A 71 0.72 -5.96 -6.10
CA VAL A 71 0.69 -5.22 -7.39
C VAL A 71 -0.73 -5.07 -7.91
N ARG A 72 -1.60 -6.08 -7.78
CA ARG A 72 -3.02 -5.96 -8.17
C ARG A 72 -3.80 -4.93 -7.34
N LEU A 73 -3.39 -4.65 -6.10
CA LEU A 73 -3.99 -3.58 -5.31
C LEU A 73 -3.63 -2.20 -5.90
N LEU A 74 -2.38 -2.01 -6.31
CA LEU A 74 -1.91 -0.81 -7.01
C LEU A 74 -2.59 -0.65 -8.38
N GLU A 75 -2.68 -1.73 -9.16
CA GLU A 75 -3.41 -1.80 -10.43
C GLU A 75 -4.85 -1.31 -10.27
N ARG A 76 -5.59 -1.83 -9.28
CA ARG A 76 -6.96 -1.40 -9.00
C ARG A 76 -7.03 0.06 -8.54
N GLY A 77 -6.02 0.52 -7.80
CA GLY A 77 -5.82 1.92 -7.46
C GLY A 77 -5.81 2.79 -8.71
N ALA A 78 -4.87 2.51 -9.60
CA ALA A 78 -4.63 3.25 -10.84
C ALA A 78 -5.80 3.15 -11.83
N LEU A 79 -6.42 1.98 -12.00
CA LEU A 79 -7.59 1.83 -12.87
C LEU A 79 -8.76 2.72 -12.45
N ASN A 80 -9.02 2.83 -11.14
CA ASN A 80 -10.07 3.72 -10.65
C ASN A 80 -9.76 5.19 -10.94
N GLU A 81 -8.50 5.62 -10.75
CA GLU A 81 -8.08 6.98 -11.07
C GLU A 81 -8.17 7.27 -12.57
N MET A 82 -7.68 6.35 -13.42
CA MET A 82 -7.74 6.48 -14.88
C MET A 82 -9.17 6.44 -15.42
N ALA A 83 -10.08 5.72 -14.76
CA ALA A 83 -11.51 5.73 -15.08
C ALA A 83 -12.24 6.98 -14.55
N GLY A 84 -11.56 7.89 -13.84
CA GLY A 84 -12.17 9.09 -13.26
C GLY A 84 -13.16 8.78 -12.13
N VAL A 85 -13.07 7.59 -11.52
CA VAL A 85 -13.91 7.20 -10.39
C VAL A 85 -13.46 7.99 -9.18
N LYS A 86 -14.11 9.14 -8.93
CA LYS A 86 -13.89 9.93 -7.72
C LYS A 86 -14.23 9.09 -6.50
N ARG A 87 -13.22 8.55 -5.84
CA ARG A 87 -13.40 7.96 -4.52
C ARG A 87 -13.62 9.12 -3.57
N ASP A 88 -14.71 9.09 -2.81
CA ASP A 88 -14.91 9.92 -1.62
C ASP A 88 -13.98 9.39 -0.50
N THR A 89 -12.67 9.47 -0.75
CA THR A 89 -11.57 8.74 -0.06
C THR A 89 -11.07 9.52 1.14
N SER A 90 -11.08 10.85 1.06
CA SER A 90 -10.35 11.75 1.95
C SER A 90 -10.80 11.71 3.41
N ALA A 91 -12.08 11.44 3.69
CA ALA A 91 -12.58 11.36 5.07
C ALA A 91 -12.65 9.91 5.61
N ARG A 92 -13.11 8.96 4.79
CA ARG A 92 -13.31 7.57 5.23
C ARG A 92 -12.00 6.82 5.38
N ASP A 93 -11.05 7.02 4.47
CA ASP A 93 -9.80 6.27 4.49
C ASP A 93 -8.81 6.83 5.50
N ARG A 94 -8.81 8.14 5.77
CA ARG A 94 -8.05 8.73 6.88
C ARG A 94 -8.51 8.16 8.22
N ALA A 95 -9.82 8.19 8.51
CA ALA A 95 -10.36 7.67 9.77
C ALA A 95 -10.14 6.15 9.92
N ALA A 96 -10.25 5.38 8.84
CA ALA A 96 -9.97 3.95 8.88
C ALA A 96 -8.48 3.65 9.07
N ASN A 97 -7.60 4.40 8.42
CA ASN A 97 -6.14 4.25 8.53
C ASN A 97 -5.62 4.70 9.90
N GLU A 98 -6.14 5.81 10.43
CA GLU A 98 -5.86 6.28 11.79
C GLU A 98 -6.28 5.24 12.84
N ARG A 99 -7.49 4.68 12.73
CA ARG A 99 -7.95 3.61 13.63
C ARG A 99 -7.05 2.38 13.57
N ARG A 100 -6.63 1.99 12.36
CA ARG A 100 -5.74 0.84 12.15
C ARG A 100 -4.33 1.09 12.70
N ASN A 101 -3.81 2.31 12.55
CA ASN A 101 -2.52 2.72 13.09
C ASN A 101 -2.55 2.83 14.63
N ALA A 102 -3.63 3.39 15.20
CA ALA A 102 -3.83 3.44 16.65
C ALA A 102 -3.93 2.04 17.27
N GLN A 103 -4.65 1.12 16.61
CA GLN A 103 -4.73 -0.28 17.03
C GLN A 103 -3.36 -0.96 17.02
N ARG A 104 -2.53 -0.72 15.99
CA ARG A 104 -1.15 -1.25 15.90
C ARG A 104 -0.28 -0.71 17.03
N HIS A 105 -0.28 0.60 17.27
CA HIS A 105 0.46 1.19 18.39
C HIS A 105 0.04 0.62 19.75
N GLN A 106 -1.26 0.38 19.97
CA GLN A 106 -1.74 -0.21 21.22
C GLN A 106 -1.25 -1.65 21.43
N ILE A 107 -1.13 -2.43 20.34
CA ILE A 107 -0.61 -3.79 20.37
C ILE A 107 0.89 -3.77 20.67
N ASP A 108 1.66 -2.93 19.98
CA ASP A 108 3.10 -2.82 20.20
C ASP A 108 3.43 -2.35 21.64
N GLU A 109 2.65 -1.42 22.18
CA GLU A 109 2.78 -0.99 23.58
C GLU A 109 2.50 -2.13 24.56
N SER A 110 1.47 -2.94 24.27
CA SER A 110 1.09 -4.09 25.09
C SER A 110 2.18 -5.18 25.05
N LEU A 111 2.75 -5.44 23.88
CA LEU A 111 3.86 -6.38 23.71
C LEU A 111 5.10 -5.90 24.47
N GLY A 112 5.47 -4.61 24.39
CA GLY A 112 6.60 -4.07 25.15
C GLY A 112 6.40 -4.08 26.67
N LYS A 113 5.15 -4.02 27.16
CA LYS A 113 4.84 -4.23 28.58
C LYS A 113 5.01 -5.69 28.99
N LEU A 114 4.54 -6.63 28.15
CA LEU A 114 4.70 -8.06 28.38
C LEU A 114 6.17 -8.48 28.37
N GLU A 115 6.97 -7.99 27.42
CA GLU A 115 8.42 -8.25 27.39
C GLU A 115 9.09 -7.77 28.68
N ARG A 116 8.85 -6.52 29.12
CA ARG A 116 9.40 -6.02 30.39
C ARG A 116 8.98 -6.85 31.60
N LEU A 117 7.74 -7.33 31.63
CA LEU A 117 7.24 -8.18 32.71
C LEU A 117 7.99 -9.52 32.74
N VAL A 118 8.18 -10.15 31.57
CA VAL A 118 8.92 -11.42 31.44
C VAL A 118 10.38 -11.25 31.88
N TYR A 119 11.08 -10.24 31.36
CA TYR A 119 12.49 -10.01 31.70
C TYR A 119 12.72 -9.60 33.17
N HIS A 120 11.76 -8.95 33.83
CA HIS A 120 11.88 -8.59 35.24
C HIS A 120 11.50 -9.75 36.19
N THR A 121 10.82 -10.78 35.69
CA THR A 121 10.48 -11.98 36.48
C THR A 121 11.66 -12.94 36.58
N ASP A 122 12.55 -12.96 35.58
CA ASP A 122 13.78 -13.77 35.59
C ASP A 122 14.84 -13.25 36.59
N GLU A 123 14.82 -11.96 36.96
CA GLU A 123 15.73 -11.39 37.98
C GLU A 123 15.34 -11.78 39.43
N PHE A 124 14.15 -12.33 39.65
CA PHE A 124 13.65 -12.73 40.97
C PHE A 124 13.70 -14.26 41.23
N GLN A 125 14.33 -15.04 40.34
CA GLN A 125 14.49 -16.50 40.48
C GLN A 125 15.97 -16.94 40.69
N ALA A 126 16.90 -16.02 40.97
CA ALA A 126 18.30 -16.33 41.30
C ALA A 126 18.59 -16.30 42.80
#